data_AF-A0A2K5L1Q3-F1
#
_entry.id   AF-A0A2K5L1Q3-F1
#
_cell.length_a   1.000
_cell.length_b   1.000
_cell.length_c   1.000
_cell.angle_alpha   90.00
_cell.angle_beta   90.00
_cell.angle_gamma   90.00
#
_symmetry.space_group_name_H-M   'P 1'
#
loop_
_entity.id
_entity.type
_entity.pdbx_description
1 polymer ?
#
loop_
_entity_poly.entity_id
_entity_poly.type
_entity_poly.pdbx_seq_one_letter_code
_entity_poly.pdbx_strand_id
1 'polypeptide(L)'
;MTVLHAMLLQPLKMFLCLSLQLSSATFIRYSNTCFTFDEYYTITLDIKASSHIYESNAVYSEFVSVNDSVYAVVRKALDKNGDSVGLWQRADEDCYSNSTFYVNDQYMTVLEAQWQAPKSENITEVEIQAFSVQTRALPILSTLKLTEKVSTLTLATKIPQSSALKPFLLITPKSIRLESLAIRVFSSPITDAIYILLFLTSTLLF
;
A
#
# COMPACT_ATOMS: atom_id res chain seq x y z
N MET A 1 6.68 -14.65 -55.67
CA MET A 1 5.52 -14.49 -54.76
C MET A 1 5.79 -15.03 -53.34
N THR A 2 7.03 -14.98 -52.83
CA THR A 2 7.38 -15.51 -51.50
C THR A 2 7.75 -14.44 -50.48
N VAL A 3 8.04 -13.22 -50.94
CA VAL A 3 8.45 -12.08 -50.09
C VAL A 3 7.24 -11.39 -49.44
N LEU A 4 6.11 -11.30 -50.14
CA LEU A 4 4.90 -10.63 -49.63
C LEU A 4 4.28 -11.36 -48.42
N HIS A 5 4.42 -12.69 -48.38
CA HIS A 5 3.91 -13.52 -47.28
C HIS A 5 4.70 -13.29 -45.99
N ALA A 6 6.03 -13.18 -46.08
CA ALA A 6 6.88 -12.91 -44.92
C ALA A 6 6.68 -11.49 -44.36
N MET A 7 6.44 -10.49 -45.22
CA MET A 7 6.23 -9.10 -44.80
C MET A 7 4.89 -8.87 -44.09
N LEU A 8 3.84 -9.66 -44.36
CA LEU A 8 2.53 -9.54 -43.69
C LEU A 8 2.42 -10.37 -42.40
N LEU A 9 3.11 -11.52 -42.31
CA LEU A 9 3.02 -12.41 -41.15
C LEU A 9 3.76 -11.87 -39.91
N GLN A 10 4.82 -11.10 -40.11
CA GLN A 10 5.62 -10.53 -39.03
C GLN A 10 4.91 -9.41 -38.24
N PRO A 11 4.25 -8.41 -38.88
CA PRO A 11 3.46 -7.43 -38.14
C PRO A 11 2.26 -8.10 -37.44
N LEU A 12 1.63 -9.12 -38.05
CA LEU A 12 0.51 -9.83 -37.43
C LEU A 12 0.90 -10.52 -36.12
N LYS A 13 2.08 -11.16 -36.08
CA LYS A 13 2.63 -11.75 -34.85
C LYS A 13 2.96 -10.70 -33.79
N MET A 14 3.51 -9.55 -34.20
CA MET A 14 3.79 -8.42 -33.31
C MET A 14 2.51 -7.87 -32.69
N PHE A 15 1.46 -7.65 -33.48
CA PHE A 15 0.15 -7.20 -32.97
C PHE A 15 -0.46 -8.22 -31.99
N LEU A 16 -0.32 -9.52 -32.26
CA LEU A 16 -0.80 -10.56 -31.35
C LEU A 16 -0.05 -10.53 -30.01
N CYS A 17 1.28 -10.44 -30.03
CA CYS A 17 2.08 -10.29 -28.81
C CYS A 17 1.74 -9.01 -28.05
N LEU A 18 1.55 -7.89 -28.74
CA LEU A 18 1.17 -6.63 -28.13
C LEU A 18 -0.22 -6.75 -27.47
N SER A 19 -1.20 -7.33 -28.17
CA SER A 19 -2.54 -7.55 -27.61
C SER A 19 -2.53 -8.48 -26.39
N LEU A 20 -1.64 -9.47 -26.36
CA LEU A 20 -1.45 -10.35 -25.21
C LEU A 20 -0.79 -9.63 -24.03
N GLN A 21 0.16 -8.73 -24.29
CA GLN A 21 0.80 -7.91 -23.26
C GLN A 21 -0.14 -6.83 -22.70
N LEU A 22 -1.01 -6.24 -23.53
CA LEU A 22 -2.03 -5.29 -23.04
C LEU A 22 -3.13 -6.00 -22.23
N SER A 23 -3.35 -7.30 -22.43
CA SER A 23 -4.35 -8.07 -21.67
C SER A 23 -3.95 -8.29 -20.19
N SER A 24 -2.66 -8.18 -19.84
CA SER A 24 -2.19 -8.31 -18.45
C SER A 24 -2.06 -6.98 -17.71
N ALA A 25 -2.34 -5.85 -18.36
CA ALA A 25 -2.32 -4.55 -17.70
C ALA A 25 -3.60 -4.41 -16.86
N THR A 26 -3.52 -4.78 -15.59
CA THR A 26 -4.55 -4.40 -14.60
C THR A 26 -4.49 -2.89 -14.44
N PHE A 27 -5.40 -2.19 -15.11
CA PHE A 27 -5.59 -0.77 -14.88
C PHE A 27 -6.23 -0.59 -13.50
N ILE A 28 -5.45 -0.08 -12.54
CA ILE A 28 -5.99 0.37 -11.26
C ILE A 28 -6.72 1.68 -11.56
N ARG A 29 -8.05 1.62 -11.61
CA ARG A 29 -8.89 2.81 -11.81
C ARG A 29 -9.09 3.47 -10.47
N TYR A 30 -8.35 4.56 -10.23
CA TYR A 30 -8.54 5.35 -9.03
C TYR A 30 -9.86 6.11 -9.08
N SER A 31 -10.53 6.19 -7.93
CA SER A 31 -11.73 6.99 -7.79
C SER A 31 -11.42 8.48 -7.61
N ASN A 32 -12.36 9.33 -7.99
CA ASN A 32 -12.30 10.78 -7.76
C ASN A 32 -12.99 11.20 -6.45
N THR A 33 -13.69 10.30 -5.76
CA THR A 33 -14.48 10.56 -4.54
C THR A 33 -13.72 10.22 -3.25
N CYS A 34 -12.39 10.11 -3.34
CA CYS A 34 -11.52 9.71 -2.24
C CYS A 34 -11.56 10.66 -1.05
N PHE A 35 -11.66 10.10 0.15
CA PHE A 35 -11.56 10.85 1.39
C PHE A 35 -10.12 11.32 1.65
N THR A 36 -10.01 12.55 2.15
CA THR A 36 -8.77 13.13 2.69
C THR A 36 -9.06 13.72 4.06
N PHE A 37 -8.12 13.58 5.00
CA PHE A 37 -8.30 13.99 6.39
C PHE A 37 -7.13 14.85 6.85
N ASP A 38 -7.40 16.11 7.16
CA ASP A 38 -6.43 17.02 7.78
C ASP A 38 -6.54 16.99 9.31
N GLU A 39 -7.74 16.73 9.82
CA GLU A 39 -8.05 16.66 11.26
C GLU A 39 -8.79 15.35 11.58
N TYR A 40 -8.41 14.73 12.70
CA TYR A 40 -9.00 13.49 13.20
C TYR A 40 -8.75 13.33 14.69
N TYR A 41 -9.58 12.53 15.35
CA TYR A 41 -9.29 12.07 16.71
C TYR A 41 -8.48 10.79 16.65
N THR A 42 -7.42 10.70 17.45
CA THR A 42 -6.69 9.46 17.68
C THR A 42 -7.32 8.74 18.87
N ILE A 43 -8.00 7.63 18.61
CA ILE A 43 -8.50 6.75 19.66
C ILE A 43 -7.95 5.37 19.35
N THR A 44 -7.40 4.69 20.34
CA THR A 44 -7.09 3.26 20.22
C THR A 44 -8.41 2.47 20.25
N LEU A 45 -9.17 2.49 19.14
CA LEU A 45 -10.34 1.63 18.98
C LEU A 45 -9.91 0.20 18.64
N ASP A 46 -10.87 -0.71 18.76
CA ASP A 46 -10.75 -2.14 18.51
C ASP A 46 -10.62 -2.44 17.00
N ILE A 47 -9.44 -2.16 16.45
CA ILE A 47 -8.97 -2.71 15.18
C ILE A 47 -8.26 -4.03 15.46
N LYS A 48 -8.62 -5.07 14.71
CA LYS A 48 -8.04 -6.41 14.83
C LYS A 48 -7.62 -6.92 13.47
N ALA A 49 -6.60 -7.78 13.45
CA ALA A 49 -6.26 -8.55 12.26
C ALA A 49 -6.16 -10.04 12.59
N SER A 50 -6.24 -10.87 11.55
CA SER A 50 -6.06 -12.33 11.62
C SER A 50 -4.71 -12.73 12.24
N SER A 51 -3.70 -11.87 12.16
CA SER A 51 -2.40 -12.03 12.81
C SER A 51 -1.79 -10.67 13.09
N HIS A 52 -0.96 -10.58 14.13
CA HIS A 52 -0.13 -9.40 14.43
C HIS A 52 1.31 -9.55 13.90
N ILE A 53 1.61 -10.71 13.30
CA ILE A 53 2.91 -11.03 12.72
C ILE A 53 2.86 -10.73 11.23
N TYR A 54 3.75 -9.86 10.76
CA TYR A 54 3.90 -9.55 9.34
C TYR A 54 4.60 -10.71 8.59
N GLU A 55 4.00 -11.13 7.49
CA GLU A 55 4.47 -12.14 6.56
C GLU A 55 4.29 -11.60 5.13
N SER A 56 5.38 -11.62 4.36
CA SER A 56 5.41 -11.12 2.99
C SER A 56 4.46 -11.92 2.10
N ASN A 57 3.71 -11.21 1.23
CA ASN A 57 2.74 -11.81 0.29
C ASN A 57 1.59 -12.61 0.96
N ALA A 58 1.38 -12.47 2.27
CA ALA A 58 0.22 -13.05 2.96
C ALA A 58 -1.04 -12.19 2.79
N VAL A 59 -2.21 -12.81 2.97
CA VAL A 59 -3.50 -12.12 2.98
C VAL A 59 -4.02 -12.08 4.41
N TYR A 60 -4.32 -10.87 4.89
CA TYR A 60 -4.81 -10.60 6.23
C TYR A 60 -6.27 -10.22 6.18
N SER A 61 -7.03 -10.73 7.15
CA SER A 61 -8.39 -10.25 7.42
C SER A 61 -8.29 -9.20 8.52
N GLU A 62 -8.76 -7.99 8.23
CA GLU A 62 -8.81 -6.87 9.16
C GLU A 62 -10.27 -6.59 9.55
N PHE A 63 -10.48 -6.27 10.82
CA PHE A 63 -11.79 -6.06 11.41
C PHE A 63 -11.77 -4.72 12.15
N VAL A 64 -12.70 -3.85 11.78
CA VAL A 64 -12.93 -2.57 12.45
C VAL A 64 -14.30 -2.59 13.08
N SER A 65 -14.36 -2.33 14.38
CA SER A 65 -15.64 -2.11 15.05
C SER A 65 -16.27 -0.81 14.55
N VAL A 66 -17.53 -0.88 14.12
CA VAL A 66 -18.32 0.25 13.62
C VAL A 66 -19.64 0.36 14.41
N ASN A 67 -20.29 1.50 14.29
CA ASN A 67 -21.59 1.77 14.91
C ASN A 67 -22.47 2.56 13.93
N ASP A 68 -23.66 2.95 14.39
CA ASP A 68 -24.64 3.71 13.62
C ASP A 68 -24.19 5.12 13.21
N SER A 69 -23.13 5.68 13.82
CA SER A 69 -22.58 6.98 13.44
C SER A 69 -21.56 6.92 12.30
N VAL A 70 -20.98 5.73 12.03
CA VAL A 70 -19.95 5.50 11.02
C VAL A 70 -20.59 5.08 9.70
N TYR A 71 -20.38 5.86 8.64
CA TYR A 71 -20.94 5.56 7.32
C TYR A 71 -19.89 5.04 6.32
N ALA A 72 -18.61 5.20 6.62
CA ALA A 72 -17.51 4.65 5.83
C ALA A 72 -16.28 4.40 6.69
N VAL A 73 -15.42 3.47 6.26
CA VAL A 73 -14.09 3.25 6.82
C VAL A 73 -13.06 3.35 5.70
N VAL A 74 -12.08 4.24 5.90
CA VAL A 74 -10.97 4.44 4.96
C VAL A 74 -9.73 3.78 5.52
N ARG A 75 -9.15 2.86 4.77
CA ARG A 75 -8.05 2.01 5.20
C ARG A 75 -6.75 2.35 4.48
N LYS A 76 -5.65 2.31 5.22
CA LYS A 76 -4.28 2.47 4.73
C LYS A 76 -3.41 1.38 5.35
N ALA A 77 -2.38 0.99 4.61
CA ALA A 77 -1.32 0.13 5.13
C ALA A 77 -0.02 0.83 4.79
N LEU A 78 0.74 1.20 5.82
CA LEU A 78 1.94 2.02 5.69
C LEU A 78 3.16 1.20 6.11
N ASP A 79 4.24 1.26 5.33
CA ASP A 79 5.53 0.74 5.76
C ASP A 79 6.20 1.69 6.77
N LYS A 80 7.41 1.32 7.23
CA LYS A 80 8.21 2.15 8.16
C LYS A 80 8.57 3.54 7.63
N ASN A 81 8.54 3.75 6.32
CA ASN A 81 8.83 5.04 5.69
C ASN A 81 7.56 5.89 5.59
N GLY A 82 6.38 5.33 5.90
CA GLY A 82 5.09 5.97 5.71
C GLY A 82 4.53 5.81 4.29
N ASP A 83 5.15 4.96 3.46
CA ASP A 83 4.68 4.70 2.10
C ASP A 83 3.52 3.70 2.12
N SER A 84 2.49 3.94 1.29
CA SER A 84 1.35 3.02 1.19
C SER A 84 1.76 1.73 0.48
N VAL A 85 1.41 0.59 1.06
CA VAL A 85 1.88 -0.73 0.63
C VAL A 85 0.78 -1.80 0.64
N GLY A 86 0.94 -2.78 -0.24
CA GLY A 86 -0.02 -3.87 -0.40
C GLY A 86 -1.29 -3.45 -1.13
N LEU A 87 -2.28 -4.35 -1.15
CA LEU A 87 -3.53 -4.16 -1.88
C LEU A 87 -4.72 -4.52 -1.01
N TRP A 88 -5.68 -3.61 -0.88
CA TRP A 88 -6.99 -3.92 -0.29
C TRP A 88 -7.86 -4.61 -1.34
N GLN A 89 -8.58 -5.65 -0.92
CA GLN A 89 -9.46 -6.38 -1.81
C GLN A 89 -10.90 -5.91 -1.66
N ARG A 90 -11.58 -5.75 -2.80
CA ARG A 90 -13.02 -5.43 -2.88
C ARG A 90 -13.39 -4.15 -2.13
N ALA A 91 -12.53 -3.13 -2.20
CA ALA A 91 -12.90 -1.80 -1.76
C ALA A 91 -14.04 -1.26 -2.63
N ASP A 92 -14.91 -0.44 -2.05
CA ASP A 92 -15.92 0.28 -2.82
C ASP A 92 -15.27 1.40 -3.63
N GLU A 93 -14.23 2.04 -3.08
CA GLU A 93 -13.41 3.02 -3.77
C GLU A 93 -11.93 2.73 -3.54
N ASP A 94 -11.18 2.54 -4.63
CA ASP A 94 -9.72 2.43 -4.59
C ASP A 94 -9.08 3.78 -4.90
N CYS A 95 -8.23 4.25 -3.99
CA CYS A 95 -7.52 5.52 -4.08
C CYS A 95 -6.00 5.27 -4.08
N TYR A 96 -5.23 6.24 -4.58
CA TYR A 96 -3.78 6.06 -4.77
C TYR A 96 -3.03 5.58 -3.51
N SER A 97 -3.48 5.96 -2.31
CA SER A 97 -2.82 5.60 -1.05
C SER A 97 -3.74 4.96 -0.01
N ASN A 98 -5.02 4.81 -0.33
CA ASN A 98 -6.04 4.33 0.61
C ASN A 98 -7.19 3.62 -0.13
N SER A 99 -8.01 2.91 0.62
CA SER A 99 -9.21 2.26 0.09
C SER A 99 -10.40 2.52 1.00
N THR A 100 -11.55 2.83 0.43
CA THR A 100 -12.78 3.15 1.15
C THR A 100 -13.76 2.00 1.10
N PHE A 101 -14.41 1.75 2.23
CA PHE A 101 -15.47 0.77 2.39
C PHE A 101 -16.67 1.45 3.05
N TYR A 102 -17.82 1.45 2.38
CA TYR A 102 -19.05 2.03 2.90
C TYR A 102 -19.76 1.05 3.84
N VAL A 103 -20.31 1.59 4.92
CA VAL A 103 -21.13 0.81 5.86
C VAL A 103 -22.56 0.84 5.32
N ASN A 104 -22.92 -0.22 4.59
CA ASN A 104 -24.20 -0.30 3.89
C ASN A 104 -25.37 -0.80 4.78
N ASP A 105 -25.07 -1.41 5.94
CA ASP A 105 -26.06 -1.92 6.88
C ASP A 105 -25.95 -1.18 8.22
N GLN A 106 -27.05 -0.60 8.67
CA GLN A 106 -27.14 0.16 9.93
C GLN A 106 -26.95 -0.70 11.18
N TYR A 107 -27.11 -2.02 11.06
CA TYR A 107 -26.89 -2.98 12.16
C TYR A 107 -25.50 -3.61 12.12
N MET A 108 -24.68 -3.27 11.13
CA MET A 108 -23.30 -3.74 11.06
C MET A 108 -22.53 -3.17 12.25
N THR A 109 -21.92 -4.07 13.03
CA THR A 109 -21.08 -3.71 14.19
C THR A 109 -19.61 -3.93 13.94
N VAL A 110 -19.27 -4.71 12.90
CA VAL A 110 -17.89 -5.00 12.50
C VAL A 110 -17.83 -4.96 10.98
N LEU A 111 -16.89 -4.18 10.45
CA LEU A 111 -16.59 -4.14 9.03
C LEU A 111 -15.30 -4.92 8.78
N GLU A 112 -15.38 -5.98 7.97
CA GLU A 112 -14.25 -6.80 7.57
C GLU A 112 -13.68 -6.32 6.23
N ALA A 113 -12.36 -6.34 6.09
CA ALA A 113 -11.69 -6.26 4.79
C ALA A 113 -10.51 -7.22 4.69
N GLN A 114 -10.12 -7.53 3.47
CA GLN A 114 -8.94 -8.35 3.20
C GLN A 114 -7.83 -7.45 2.63
N TRP A 115 -6.63 -7.57 3.17
CA TRP A 115 -5.44 -6.87 2.71
C TRP A 115 -4.36 -7.86 2.32
N GLN A 116 -3.82 -7.73 1.11
CA GLN A 116 -2.71 -8.51 0.63
C GLN A 116 -1.40 -7.74 0.86
N ALA A 117 -0.53 -8.32 1.68
CA ALA A 117 0.80 -7.80 1.90
C ALA A 117 1.61 -7.80 0.59
N PRO A 118 2.45 -6.79 0.36
CA PRO A 118 3.32 -6.77 -0.81
C PRO A 118 4.32 -7.93 -0.75
N LYS A 119 4.69 -8.45 -1.91
CA LYS A 119 5.79 -9.41 -2.03
C LYS A 119 7.13 -8.65 -2.00
N SER A 120 7.64 -8.38 -0.81
CA SER A 120 8.89 -7.66 -0.58
C SER A 120 9.62 -8.23 0.64
N GLU A 121 10.94 -8.38 0.54
CA GLU A 121 11.83 -8.73 1.67
C GLU A 121 12.25 -7.49 2.48
N ASN A 122 12.09 -6.29 1.92
CA ASN A 122 12.52 -5.04 2.57
C ASN A 122 11.50 -4.51 3.59
N ILE A 123 10.27 -5.02 3.53
CA ILE A 123 9.18 -4.65 4.42
C ILE A 123 9.09 -5.75 5.48
N THR A 124 9.33 -5.37 6.73
CA THR A 124 9.28 -6.27 7.90
C THR A 124 8.21 -5.85 8.90
N GLU A 125 7.74 -4.61 8.79
CA GLU A 125 6.66 -4.07 9.60
C GLU A 125 5.71 -3.25 8.74
N VAL A 126 4.43 -3.29 9.08
CA VAL A 126 3.37 -2.50 8.44
C VAL A 126 2.44 -1.98 9.52
N GLU A 127 2.13 -0.69 9.47
CA GLU A 127 1.08 -0.08 10.25
C GLU A 127 -0.20 -0.01 9.41
N ILE A 128 -1.22 -0.77 9.81
CA ILE A 128 -2.57 -0.63 9.28
C ILE A 128 -3.25 0.53 10.01
N GLN A 129 -3.81 1.45 9.24
CA GLN A 129 -4.61 2.56 9.73
C GLN A 129 -6.03 2.45 9.20
N ALA A 130 -7.01 2.62 10.07
CA ALA A 130 -8.42 2.70 9.71
C ALA A 130 -9.01 4.03 10.23
N PHE A 131 -9.56 4.82 9.32
CA PHE A 131 -10.28 6.05 9.62
C PHE A 131 -11.78 5.78 9.54
N SER A 132 -12.44 5.74 10.69
CA SER A 132 -13.89 5.63 10.76
C SER A 132 -14.51 7.00 10.51
N VAL A 133 -15.18 7.16 9.37
CA VAL A 133 -15.77 8.41 8.93
C VAL A 133 -17.16 8.56 9.54
N GLN A 134 -17.33 9.60 10.35
CA GLN A 134 -18.56 9.85 11.11
C GLN A 134 -19.46 10.86 10.40
N THR A 135 -20.77 10.70 10.54
CA THR A 135 -21.75 11.59 9.89
C THR A 135 -21.74 13.03 10.40
N ARG A 136 -21.41 13.26 11.67
CA ARG A 136 -21.48 14.58 12.34
C ARG A 136 -20.30 14.89 13.26
N ALA A 137 -19.19 14.18 13.10
CA ALA A 137 -18.00 14.33 13.93
C ALA A 137 -16.74 14.13 13.10
N LEU A 138 -15.59 14.50 13.65
CA LEU A 138 -14.31 14.22 13.02
C LEU A 138 -14.11 12.71 12.87
N PRO A 139 -13.39 12.27 11.82
CA PRO A 139 -13.03 10.88 11.66
C PRO A 139 -12.18 10.40 12.84
N ILE A 140 -12.32 9.13 13.17
CA ILE A 140 -11.53 8.50 14.24
C ILE A 140 -10.47 7.61 13.59
N LEU A 141 -9.20 7.90 13.88
CA LEU A 141 -8.07 7.07 13.48
C LEU A 141 -7.85 5.96 14.51
N SER A 142 -7.81 4.73 14.00
CA SER A 142 -7.40 3.51 14.71
C SER A 142 -6.18 2.92 14.02
N THR A 143 -5.22 2.39 14.78
CA THR A 143 -3.98 1.85 14.22
C THR A 143 -3.66 0.47 14.78
N LEU A 144 -3.08 -0.38 13.93
CA LEU A 144 -2.63 -1.72 14.25
C LEU A 144 -1.26 -1.94 13.61
N LYS A 145 -0.28 -2.37 14.40
CA LYS A 145 1.06 -2.71 13.88
C LYS A 145 1.19 -4.20 13.68
N LEU A 146 1.58 -4.58 12.46
CA LEU A 146 2.05 -5.91 12.11
C LEU A 146 3.58 -5.88 12.14
N THR A 147 4.20 -6.71 12.98
CA THR A 147 5.66 -6.76 13.10
C THR A 147 6.21 -8.11 12.69
N GLU A 148 7.44 -8.15 12.21
CA GLU A 148 8.09 -9.41 11.88
C GLU A 148 8.10 -10.37 13.08
N LYS A 149 8.07 -11.67 12.78
CA LYS A 149 8.29 -12.70 13.78
C LYS A 149 9.70 -12.51 14.36
N VAL A 150 9.79 -12.11 15.63
CA VAL A 150 11.07 -12.17 16.34
C VAL A 150 11.51 -13.62 16.36
N SER A 151 12.51 -13.96 15.53
CA SER A 151 13.17 -15.25 15.62
C SER A 151 13.92 -15.26 16.93
N THR A 152 13.35 -15.89 17.96
CA THR A 152 14.09 -16.23 19.19
C THR A 152 15.17 -17.23 18.81
N LEU A 153 16.29 -16.74 18.30
CA LEU A 153 17.55 -17.44 18.46
C LEU A 153 17.74 -17.55 19.96
N THR A 154 17.53 -18.74 20.52
CA THR A 154 17.99 -19.12 21.85
C THR A 154 19.50 -18.90 21.90
N LEU A 155 19.91 -17.68 22.25
CA LEU A 155 21.25 -17.42 22.70
C LEU A 155 21.33 -18.06 24.08
N ALA A 156 21.93 -19.26 24.15
CA ALA A 156 22.33 -19.85 25.42
C ALA A 156 23.41 -18.94 26.02
N THR A 157 22.99 -17.90 26.73
CA THR A 157 23.87 -16.99 27.46
C THR A 157 24.44 -17.77 28.64
N LYS A 158 25.67 -18.30 28.47
CA LYS A 158 26.53 -18.64 29.60
C LYS A 158 26.69 -17.36 30.42
N ILE A 159 26.15 -17.37 31.63
CA ILE A 159 26.30 -16.32 32.64
C ILE A 159 27.78 -16.22 33.02
N PRO A 160 28.36 -15.02 33.06
CA PRO A 160 29.38 -14.71 34.05
C PRO A 160 28.83 -13.65 35.00
N GLN A 161 28.78 -13.99 36.28
CA GLN A 161 28.64 -13.02 37.38
C GLN A 161 29.77 -11.99 37.29
N SER A 162 29.45 -10.70 37.34
CA SER A 162 30.10 -9.76 38.27
C SER A 162 29.46 -8.36 38.21
N SER A 163 28.95 -7.96 39.38
CA SER A 163 28.95 -6.62 39.98
C SER A 163 29.53 -5.44 39.17
N ALA A 164 28.69 -4.42 38.91
CA ALA A 164 28.81 -3.09 39.54
C ALA A 164 27.83 -2.09 38.90
N LEU A 165 27.05 -1.43 39.77
CA LEU A 165 26.11 -0.36 39.44
C LEU A 165 26.84 0.99 39.59
N LYS A 166 26.79 1.89 38.58
CA LYS A 166 26.88 3.36 38.71
C LYS A 166 26.73 4.08 37.32
N PRO A 167 26.36 5.38 37.28
CA PRO A 167 25.21 5.81 36.49
C PRO A 167 25.45 7.02 35.56
N PHE A 168 24.39 7.34 34.79
CA PHE A 168 24.11 8.56 34.00
C PHE A 168 25.04 8.92 32.82
N LEU A 169 24.42 9.23 31.66
CA LEU A 169 24.41 10.59 31.10
C LEU A 169 23.38 10.73 29.98
N LEU A 170 22.61 11.81 30.09
CA LEU A 170 21.64 12.36 29.15
C LEU A 170 22.36 12.79 27.86
N ILE A 171 21.89 12.36 26.68
CA ILE A 171 22.35 12.90 25.40
C ILE A 171 21.14 13.46 24.64
N THR A 172 21.19 14.76 24.42
CA THR A 172 20.26 15.59 23.65
C THR A 172 20.23 15.21 22.16
N PRO A 173 19.09 15.39 21.46
CA PRO A 173 19.00 15.09 20.04
C PRO A 173 19.78 16.10 19.20
N LYS A 174 20.61 15.59 18.28
CA LYS A 174 21.39 16.38 17.33
C LYS A 174 20.52 16.72 16.12
N SER A 175 20.31 18.01 15.88
CA SER A 175 19.69 18.56 14.67
C SER A 175 20.41 18.08 13.41
N ILE A 176 19.66 17.56 12.43
CA ILE A 176 20.16 17.29 11.08
C ILE A 176 19.45 18.22 10.10
N ARG A 177 20.32 18.84 9.31
CA ARG A 177 20.12 19.91 8.35
C ARG A 177 19.36 19.40 7.11
N LEU A 178 18.40 20.20 6.64
CA LEU A 178 17.66 19.99 5.40
C LEU A 178 18.60 20.34 4.21
N GLU A 179 18.93 19.36 3.36
CA GLU A 179 19.55 19.63 2.05
C GLU A 179 18.66 19.08 0.92
N SER A 180 18.12 20.03 0.15
CA SER A 180 17.92 19.96 -1.30
C SER A 180 17.24 18.71 -1.90
N LEU A 181 15.91 18.76 -2.03
CA LEU A 181 15.16 17.97 -3.02
C LEU A 181 15.45 18.53 -4.43
N ALA A 182 16.45 17.95 -5.08
CA ALA A 182 16.54 18.01 -6.54
C ALA A 182 15.29 17.34 -7.10
N ILE A 183 14.52 18.07 -7.89
CA ILE A 183 13.38 17.57 -8.67
C ILE A 183 13.93 16.52 -9.64
N ARG A 184 13.88 15.25 -9.24
CA ARG A 184 13.96 14.14 -10.18
C ARG A 184 12.60 14.03 -10.83
N VAL A 185 12.50 14.56 -12.04
CA VAL A 185 11.47 14.19 -13.02
C VAL A 185 11.63 12.69 -13.24
N PHE A 186 10.89 11.89 -12.47
CA PHE A 186 10.70 10.49 -12.79
C PHE A 186 9.80 10.46 -14.02
N SER A 187 10.43 10.21 -15.17
CA SER A 187 9.78 9.75 -16.38
C SER A 187 8.92 8.54 -16.04
N SER A 188 7.62 8.76 -15.90
CA SER A 188 6.61 7.71 -15.83
C SER A 188 6.76 6.83 -17.08
N PRO A 189 6.60 5.49 -16.97
CA PRO A 189 6.60 4.57 -18.12
C PRO A 189 5.53 4.90 -19.18
N ILE A 190 4.62 5.83 -18.89
CA ILE A 190 3.62 6.37 -19.82
C ILE A 190 4.25 7.27 -20.88
N THR A 191 5.32 8.03 -20.56
CA THR A 191 5.96 8.92 -21.54
C THR A 191 6.59 8.10 -22.68
N ASP A 192 7.30 7.02 -22.36
CA ASP A 192 7.89 6.14 -23.37
C ASP A 192 6.83 5.39 -24.19
N ALA A 193 5.74 4.95 -23.55
CA ALA A 193 4.64 4.28 -24.27
C ALA A 193 3.93 5.23 -25.26
N ILE A 194 3.72 6.50 -24.87
CA ILE A 194 3.16 7.53 -25.75
C ILE A 194 4.13 7.86 -26.89
N TYR A 195 5.44 7.96 -26.63
CA TYR A 195 6.44 8.15 -27.68
C TYR A 195 6.49 6.99 -28.66
N ILE A 196 6.38 5.74 -28.19
CA ILE A 196 6.33 4.55 -29.05
C ILE A 196 5.06 4.55 -29.92
N LEU A 197 3.90 4.90 -29.35
CA LEU A 197 2.64 5.02 -30.10
C LEU A 197 2.71 6.13 -31.16
N LEU A 198 3.22 7.32 -30.80
CA LEU A 198 3.40 8.43 -31.74
C LEU A 198 4.40 8.07 -32.85
N PHE A 199 5.51 7.41 -32.50
CA PHE A 199 6.53 6.97 -33.46
C PHE A 199 5.98 5.92 -34.43
N LEU A 200 5.18 4.95 -33.96
CA LEU A 200 4.54 3.94 -34.80
C LEU A 200 3.49 4.55 -35.75
N THR A 201 2.73 5.55 -35.28
CA THR A 201 1.77 6.25 -36.15
C THR A 201 2.44 7.11 -37.22
N SER A 202 3.63 7.68 -36.95
CA SER A 202 4.35 8.49 -37.95
C SER A 202 5.07 7.65 -39.00
N THR A 203 5.45 6.40 -38.69
CA THR A 203 6.06 5.46 -39.65
C THR A 203 5.06 4.69 -40.51
N LEU A 204 3.77 4.69 -40.15
CA LEU A 204 2.69 4.09 -40.94
C LEU A 204 2.03 5.07 -41.92
N LEU A 205 2.33 6.37 -41.81
CA LEU A 205 1.73 7.46 -42.61
C LEU A 205 2.65 8.01 -43.71
N PHE A 206 3.83 7.40 -43.93
CA PHE A 206 4.72 7.68 -45.06
C PHE A 206 5.21 6.40 -45.74
#